data_AF-A0A8S9G0L5-F1
#
_entry.id   AF-A0A8S9G0L5-F1
#
_cell.length_a   1.000
_cell.length_b   1.000
_cell.length_c   1.000
_cell.angle_alpha   90.00
_cell.angle_beta   90.00
_cell.angle_gamma   90.00
#
_symmetry.space_group_name_H-M   'P 1'
#
loop_
_entity.id
_entity.type
_entity.pdbx_description
1 polymer ?
#
loop_
_entity_poly.entity_id
_entity_poly.type
_entity_poly.pdbx_seq_one_letter_code
_entity_poly.pdbx_strand_id
1 'polypeptide(L)' 'MKEVEEPAWLNYMRHWGPKIDYGREDEIIGVEKVVVGESLKSMFRSAVNGLPNEVFGEEGPTGPKLKWNWLGDED' A
#
# COMPACT_ATOMS: atom_id res chain seq x y z
N MET A 1 2.09 -19.47 -37.65
CA MET A 1 2.06 -19.31 -36.18
C MET A 1 0.75 -18.59 -35.87
N LYS A 2 -0.14 -19.17 -35.06
CA LYS A 2 -1.42 -18.56 -34.75
C LYS A 2 -1.18 -17.59 -33.60
N GLU A 3 -1.37 -16.30 -33.86
CA GLU A 3 -1.30 -15.26 -32.84
C GLU A 3 -2.45 -15.51 -31.86
N VAL A 4 -2.12 -15.67 -30.58
CA VAL A 4 -3.12 -15.75 -29.53
C VAL A 4 -3.53 -14.31 -29.24
N GLU A 5 -4.76 -13.94 -29.56
CA GLU A 5 -5.26 -12.61 -29.19
C GLU A 5 -5.36 -12.52 -27.66
N GLU A 6 -4.70 -11.52 -27.09
CA GLU A 6 -4.80 -11.23 -25.66
C GLU A 6 -6.25 -10.91 -25.30
N PRO A 7 -6.78 -11.47 -24.21
CA PRO A 7 -8.13 -11.15 -23.78
C PRO A 7 -8.21 -9.68 -23.31
N ALA A 8 -9.31 -9.01 -23.62
CA ALA A 8 -9.47 -7.57 -23.39
C ALA A 8 -9.25 -7.12 -21.92
N TRP A 9 -9.53 -7.99 -20.94
CA TRP A 9 -9.32 -7.71 -19.52
C TRP A 9 -7.84 -7.52 -19.16
N LEU A 10 -6.91 -8.09 -19.93
CA LEU A 10 -5.48 -7.89 -19.72
C LEU A 10 -5.04 -6.46 -20.02
N ASN A 11 -5.80 -5.71 -20.82
CA ASN A 11 -5.53 -4.31 -21.15
C ASN A 11 -6.15 -3.31 -20.14
N TYR A 12 -6.72 -3.80 -19.03
CA TYR A 12 -7.23 -2.94 -17.99
C TYR A 12 -6.07 -2.29 -17.22
N MET A 13 -6.03 -0.94 -17.15
CA MET A 13 -4.94 -0.18 -16.51
C MET A 13 -5.42 0.72 -15.36
N ARG A 14 -6.53 0.38 -14.69
CA ARG A 14 -6.91 1.09 -13.46
C ARG A 14 -6.36 0.37 -12.23
N HIS A 15 -6.32 1.08 -11.10
CA HIS A 15 -6.08 0.49 -9.80
C HIS A 15 -7.00 -0.72 -9.63
N TRP A 16 -6.41 -1.86 -9.34
CA TRP A 16 -7.09 -3.14 -9.19
C TRP A 16 -6.66 -3.77 -7.87
N GLY A 17 -7.60 -4.45 -7.21
CA GLY A 17 -7.37 -5.01 -5.88
C GLY A 17 -7.76 -4.06 -4.75
N PRO A 18 -7.65 -4.53 -3.50
CA PRO A 18 -8.11 -3.80 -2.33
C PRO A 18 -7.29 -2.53 -2.11
N LYS A 19 -7.98 -1.49 -1.63
CA LYS A 19 -7.36 -0.32 -1.00
C LYS A 19 -7.71 -0.40 0.47
N ILE A 20 -6.73 -0.74 1.29
CA ILE A 20 -6.91 -0.81 2.75
C ILE A 20 -6.23 0.43 3.34
N ASP A 21 -6.99 1.20 4.10
CA ASP A 21 -6.48 2.33 4.86
C ASP A 21 -6.74 2.05 6.34
N TYR A 22 -5.67 1.95 7.13
CA TYR A 22 -5.73 1.66 8.56
C TYR A 22 -5.85 2.92 9.42
N GLY A 23 -5.89 4.13 8.81
CA GLY A 23 -6.04 5.39 9.54
C GLY A 23 -4.68 6.06 9.80
N ARG A 24 -4.20 6.82 8.82
CA ARG A 24 -2.79 7.26 8.80
C ARG A 24 -2.50 8.46 9.70
N GLU A 25 -3.28 9.52 9.63
CA GLU A 25 -2.81 10.84 10.10
C GLU A 25 -3.32 11.20 11.49
N ASP A 26 -4.62 10.99 11.74
CA ASP A 26 -5.25 11.37 13.00
C ASP A 26 -4.74 10.53 14.19
N GLU A 27 -4.43 9.26 13.97
CA GLU A 27 -3.92 8.36 15.02
C GLU A 27 -2.50 8.72 15.45
N ILE A 28 -1.60 8.96 14.47
CA ILE A 28 -0.22 9.39 14.72
C ILE A 28 -0.20 10.75 15.43
N ILE A 29 -1.02 11.70 14.97
CA ILE A 29 -1.17 13.02 15.60
C ILE A 29 -1.74 12.90 17.02
N GLY A 30 -2.68 11.97 17.24
CA GLY A 30 -3.26 11.69 18.54
C GLY A 30 -2.22 11.20 19.55
N VAL A 31 -1.40 10.22 19.18
CA VAL A 31 -0.32 9.71 20.03
C VAL A 31 0.74 10.79 20.29
N GLU A 32 1.11 11.56 19.27
CA GLU A 32 2.11 12.62 19.41
C GLU A 32 1.70 13.72 20.43
N LYS A 33 0.39 14.00 20.55
CA LYS A 33 -0.15 14.94 21.55
C LYS A 33 -0.05 14.43 22.98
N VAL A 34 -0.08 13.11 23.19
CA VAL A 34 0.03 12.48 24.51
C VAL A 34 1.49 12.34 24.95
N VAL A 35 2.41 12.21 23.99
CA VAL A 35 3.84 12.10 24.26
C VAL A 35 4.38 13.43 24.79
N VAL A 36 4.88 13.42 26.03
CA VAL A 36 5.47 14.58 26.70
C VAL A 36 6.98 14.60 26.49
N GLY A 37 7.49 15.74 26.02
CA GLY A 37 8.93 15.99 25.83
C GLY A 37 9.40 15.87 24.37
N GLU A 38 10.20 16.84 23.94
CA GLU A 38 10.73 16.95 22.56
C GLU A 38 11.51 15.70 22.12
N SER A 39 12.33 15.12 23.01
CA SER A 39 13.15 13.96 22.69
C SER A 39 12.30 12.72 22.38
N LEU A 40 11.24 12.48 23.15
CA LEU A 40 10.32 11.35 22.93
C LEU A 40 9.49 11.53 21.65
N LYS A 41 9.04 12.76 21.37
CA LYS A 41 8.37 13.07 20.10
C LYS A 41 9.27 12.82 18.89
N SER A 42 10.53 13.25 18.99
CA SER A 42 11.53 13.02 17.95
C SER A 42 11.75 11.52 17.69
N MET A 43 11.95 10.74 18.75
CA MET A 43 12.12 9.28 18.66
C MET A 43 10.88 8.60 18.07
N PHE A 44 9.69 8.99 18.49
CA PHE A 44 8.43 8.46 17.96
C PHE A 44 8.30 8.74 16.46
N ARG A 45 8.53 9.99 16.02
CA ARG A 45 8.52 10.33 14.59
C ARG A 45 9.55 9.56 13.79
N SER A 46 10.77 9.38 14.32
CA SER A 46 11.79 8.56 13.67
C SER A 46 11.38 7.09 13.55
N ALA A 47 10.73 6.52 14.56
CA ALA A 47 10.23 5.15 14.52
C ALA A 47 9.11 4.99 13.49
N VAL A 48 8.12 5.88 13.50
CA VAL A 48 7.00 5.89 12.56
C VAL A 48 7.48 6.06 11.11
N ASN A 49 8.41 6.99 10.85
CA ASN A 49 8.98 7.20 9.52
C ASN A 49 9.87 6.02 9.05
N GLY A 50 10.28 5.14 9.95
CA GLY A 50 11.04 3.93 9.63
C GLY A 50 10.16 2.72 9.28
N LEU A 51 8.84 2.81 9.44
CA LEU A 51 7.93 1.72 9.12
C LEU A 51 7.69 1.62 7.61
N PRO A 52 7.57 0.40 7.05
CA PRO A 52 7.19 0.20 5.66
C PRO A 52 5.80 0.79 5.38
N ASN A 53 5.60 1.31 4.17
CA ASN A 53 4.35 2.00 3.77
C ASN A 53 3.12 1.08 3.90
N GLU A 54 3.33 -0.22 3.73
CA GLU A 54 2.38 -1.31 3.87
C GLU A 54 1.71 -1.34 5.26
N VAL A 55 2.40 -0.89 6.31
CA VAL A 55 1.83 -0.78 7.67
C VAL A 55 0.72 0.27 7.72
N PHE A 56 0.80 1.30 6.88
CA PHE A 56 -0.18 2.40 6.83
C PHE A 56 -1.27 2.17 5.79
N GLY A 57 -1.32 0.98 5.18
CA GLY A 57 -2.30 0.63 4.18
C GLY A 57 -1.70 -0.08 2.98
N GLU A 58 -2.58 -0.73 2.24
CA GLU A 58 -2.23 -1.48 1.04
C GLU A 58 -2.90 -0.83 -0.16
N GLU A 59 -2.12 -0.62 -1.23
CA GLU A 59 -2.65 -0.20 -2.52
C GLU A 59 -2.43 -1.32 -3.53
N GLY A 60 -3.54 -1.82 -4.07
CA GLY A 60 -3.50 -2.85 -5.09
C GLY A 60 -2.76 -2.40 -6.35
N PRO A 61 -2.24 -3.36 -7.16
CA PRO A 61 -1.48 -3.04 -8.35
C PRO A 61 -2.31 -2.25 -9.36
N THR A 62 -1.63 -1.44 -10.18
CA THR A 62 -2.26 -0.84 -11.35
C THR A 62 -2.39 -1.89 -12.43
N GLY A 63 -3.61 -2.39 -12.70
CA GLY A 63 -3.92 -3.22 -13.86
C GLY A 63 -3.16 -4.56 -14.01
N PRO A 64 -3.81 -5.62 -14.53
CA PRO A 64 -3.16 -6.91 -14.68
C PRO A 64 -1.93 -6.92 -15.62
N LYS A 65 -1.82 -5.97 -16.55
CA LYS A 65 -0.70 -5.86 -17.49
C LYS A 65 0.63 -5.47 -16.87
N LEU A 66 0.62 -4.80 -15.72
CA LEU A 66 1.85 -4.33 -15.05
C LEU A 66 2.45 -5.39 -14.12
N LYS A 67 1.75 -6.50 -13.89
CA LYS A 67 2.26 -7.63 -13.11
C LYS A 67 3.05 -8.58 -14.03
N TRP A 68 4.33 -8.78 -13.73
CA TRP A 68 5.23 -9.60 -14.54
C TRP A 68 4.86 -11.09 -14.52
N ASN A 69 4.31 -11.59 -13.41
CA ASN A 69 3.88 -12.98 -13.29
C ASN A 69 2.74 -13.14 -12.27
N TRP A 70 1.85 -14.09 -12.50
CA TRP A 70 0.76 -14.44 -11.58
C TRP A 70 1.13 -15.77 -10.93
N LEU A 71 1.32 -15.78 -9.60
CA LEU A 71 1.71 -16.98 -8.86
C LEU A 71 0.52 -17.90 -8.53
N GLY A 72 -0.71 -17.43 -8.75
CA GLY A 72 -1.92 -18.23 -8.55
C GLY A 72 -2.47 -18.20 -7.12
N ASP A 73 -1.92 -17.34 -6.25
CA ASP A 73 -2.21 -17.30 -4.81
C ASP A 73 -3.53 -16.57 -4.45
N GLU A 74 -4.51 -16.51 -5.37
CA GLU A 74 -5.75 -15.72 -5.21
C GLU A 74 -6.96 -16.53 -4.70
N ASP A 75 -6.73 -17.46 -3.76
CA ASP A 75 -7.81 -18.18 -3.05
C ASP A 75 -8.26 -17.47 -1.76
#